data_AF-A0A9E2X2H5-F1
#
_entry.id   AF-A0A9E2X2H5-F1
#
_cell.length_a   1.000
_cell.length_b   1.000
_cell.length_c   1.000
_cell.angle_alpha   90.00
_cell.angle_beta   90.00
_cell.angle_gamma   90.00
#
_symmetry.space_group_name_H-M   'P 1'
#
loop_
_entity.id
_entity.type
_entity.pdbx_description
1 polymer ?
#
loop_
_entity_poly.entity_id
_entity_poly.type
_entity_poly.pdbx_seq_one_letter_code
_entity_poly.pdbx_strand_id
1 'polypeptide(L)' 'GSYIYFVHSYYLPVCEFTTAECTYDVPFTALLQKDNFYAIQAHPEKSAEPGMAILENFLKL' A
#
# COMPACT_ATOMS: atom_id res chain seq x y z
N GLY A 1 -17.58 -1.08 -0.42
CA GLY A 1 -16.23 -0.50 -0.33
C GLY A 1 -15.23 -1.56 -0.71
N SER A 2 -14.05 -1.15 -1.18
CA SER A 2 -12.92 -2.05 -1.48
C SER A 2 -11.97 -2.06 -0.29
N TYR A 3 -11.45 -3.22 0.08
CA TYR A 3 -10.51 -3.37 1.20
C TYR A 3 -9.27 -4.14 0.74
N ILE A 4 -8.14 -3.88 1.39
CA ILE A 4 -6.87 -4.57 1.17
C ILE A 4 -6.33 -5.11 2.50
N TYR A 5 -5.60 -6.23 2.45
CA TYR A 5 -5.22 -7.02 3.62
C TYR A 5 -3.88 -6.58 4.21
N PHE A 6 -3.88 -6.23 5.49
CA PHE A 6 -2.69 -5.91 6.29
C PHE A 6 -2.47 -6.96 7.38
N VAL A 7 -1.20 -7.26 7.71
CA VAL A 7 -0.80 -8.22 8.75
C VAL A 7 0.62 -7.93 9.26
N HIS A 8 0.79 -6.82 9.96
CA HIS A 8 2.12 -6.30 10.33
C HIS A 8 2.10 -5.68 11.74
N SER A 9 3.19 -5.84 12.50
CA SER A 9 3.36 -5.18 13.81
C SER A 9 4.16 -3.88 13.74
N TYR A 10 4.90 -3.66 12.65
CA TYR A 10 5.71 -2.47 12.42
C TYR A 10 5.22 -1.76 11.16
N TYR A 11 5.38 -0.45 11.13
CA TYR A 11 4.96 0.41 10.03
C TYR A 11 5.98 1.52 9.81
N LEU A 12 5.93 2.12 8.61
CA LEU A 12 6.66 3.34 8.28
C LEU A 12 5.77 4.57 8.58
N PRO A 13 6.21 5.53 9.44
CA PRO A 13 5.50 6.80 9.60
C PRO A 13 5.31 7.52 8.28
N VAL A 14 4.30 8.37 8.18
CA VAL A 14 4.07 9.20 6.99
C VAL A 14 5.30 10.07 6.71
N CYS A 15 5.73 10.09 5.45
CA CYS A 15 6.90 10.81 4.98
C CYS A 15 6.70 11.38 3.57
N GLU A 16 7.69 12.13 3.05
CA GLU A 16 7.62 12.79 1.74
C GLU A 16 7.38 11.83 0.55
N PHE A 17 7.69 10.54 0.71
CA PHE A 17 7.49 9.52 -0.31
C PHE A 17 6.14 8.78 -0.19
N THR A 18 5.30 9.16 0.77
CA THR A 18 4.00 8.53 0.99
C THR A 18 3.03 8.94 -0.11
N THR A 19 2.46 7.95 -0.81
CA THR A 19 1.47 8.18 -1.86
C THR A 19 0.06 7.80 -1.43
N ALA A 20 -0.06 6.94 -0.42
CA ALA A 20 -1.32 6.67 0.26
C ALA A 20 -1.09 6.37 1.74
N GLU A 21 -1.99 6.87 2.58
CA GLU A 21 -2.00 6.65 4.02
C GLU A 21 -3.09 5.65 4.42
N CYS A 22 -2.84 4.91 5.49
CA CYS A 22 -3.85 4.13 6.20
C CYS A 22 -3.81 4.51 7.68
N THR A 23 -4.92 4.31 8.40
CA THR A 23 -4.99 4.60 9.84
C THR A 23 -5.39 3.33 10.58
N TYR A 24 -4.53 2.92 11.51
CA TYR A 24 -4.82 1.94 12.55
C TYR A 24 -4.24 2.48 13.85
N ASP A 25 -5.11 3.07 14.68
CA ASP A 25 -4.82 3.96 15.82
C ASP A 25 -4.07 5.25 15.46
N VAL A 26 -3.08 5.18 14.57
CA VAL A 26 -2.26 6.27 14.06
C VAL A 26 -2.17 6.21 12.53
N PRO A 27 -1.98 7.35 11.83
CA PRO A 27 -1.71 7.36 10.40
C PRO A 27 -0.32 6.79 10.10
N PHE A 28 -0.24 5.99 9.03
CA PHE A 28 1.00 5.40 8.55
C PHE A 28 1.02 5.26 7.03
N THR A 29 2.22 5.07 6.49
CA THR A 29 2.44 4.89 5.05
C THR A 29 1.90 3.54 4.58
N ALA A 30 0.84 3.55 3.78
CA ALA A 30 0.27 2.34 3.18
C ALA A 30 0.90 2.04 1.82
N LEU A 31 1.10 3.08 1.00
CA LEU A 31 1.83 3.01 -0.25
C LEU A 31 2.89 4.10 -0.27
N LEU A 32 4.03 3.77 -0.88
CA LEU A 32 5.16 4.67 -1.07
C LEU A 32 5.65 4.59 -2.51
N GLN A 33 6.11 5.73 -3.01
CA GLN A 33 6.88 5.82 -4.24
C GLN A 33 8.10 6.71 -4.05
N LYS A 34 9.25 6.24 -4.52
CA LYS A 34 10.45 7.05 -4.71
C LYS A 34 11.08 6.71 -6.04
N ASP A 35 11.12 7.67 -6.95
CA ASP A 35 11.59 7.47 -8.33
C ASP A 35 10.86 6.28 -8.99
N ASN A 36 11.59 5.25 -9.41
CA ASN A 36 11.06 4.01 -9.98
C ASN A 36 10.77 2.91 -8.92
N PHE A 37 10.93 3.19 -7.63
CA PHE A 37 10.61 2.27 -6.55
C PHE A 37 9.17 2.48 -6.08
N TYR A 38 8.43 1.38 -6.00
CA TYR A 38 7.07 1.32 -5.48
C TYR A 38 7.03 0.31 -4.35
N ALA A 39 6.37 0.66 -3.26
CA ALA A 39 6.16 -0.22 -2.12
C ALA A 39 4.72 -0.11 -1.62
N ILE A 40 4.19 -1.24 -1.15
CA ILE A 40 2.89 -1.33 -0.51
C ILE A 40 3.05 -2.12 0.79
N GLN A 41 2.51 -1.59 1.88
CA GLN A 41 2.54 -2.24 3.18
C GLN A 41 1.53 -3.40 3.23
N ALA A 42 0.37 -3.26 2.58
CA ALA A 42 -0.62 -4.33 2.43
C ALA A 42 -0.12 -5.46 1.51
N HIS A 43 -0.84 -6.58 1.52
CA HIS A 43 -0.63 -7.74 0.66
C HIS A 43 -1.61 -7.73 -0.51
N PRO A 44 -1.29 -7.09 -1.66
CA PRO A 44 -2.20 -7.07 -2.80
C PRO A 44 -2.54 -8.48 -3.32
N GLU A 45 -1.61 -9.44 -3.22
CA GLU A 45 -1.83 -10.83 -3.59
C GLU A 45 -2.85 -11.56 -2.71
N LYS A 46 -3.12 -11.05 -1.50
CA LYS A 46 -4.12 -11.58 -0.55
C LYS A 46 -5.40 -10.74 -0.48
N SER A 47 -5.54 -9.76 -1.37
CA SER A 47 -6.58 -8.73 -1.29
C SER A 47 -7.66 -8.84 -2.37
N ALA A 48 -7.82 -10.02 -3.00
CA ALA A 48 -8.81 -10.29 -4.04
C ALA A 48 -8.79 -9.24 -5.18
N GLU A 49 -9.95 -8.91 -5.76
CA GLU A 49 -10.09 -7.98 -6.89
C GLU A 49 -9.40 -6.62 -6.65
N PRO A 50 -9.55 -5.94 -5.49
CA PRO A 50 -8.82 -4.69 -5.22
C PRO A 50 -7.30 -4.85 -5.31
N GLY A 51 -6.76 -5.96 -4.81
CA GLY A 51 -5.34 -6.26 -4.86
C GLY A 51 -4.84 -6.54 -6.27
N MET A 52 -5.61 -7.30 -7.05
CA MET A 52 -5.29 -7.58 -8.45
C MET A 52 -5.21 -6.30 -9.28
N ALA A 53 -6.16 -5.38 -9.09
CA ALA A 53 -6.16 -4.10 -9.78
C ALA A 53 -4.88 -3.28 -9.50
N ILE A 54 -4.36 -3.32 -8.26
CA ILE A 54 -3.10 -2.66 -7.91
C ILE A 54 -1.92 -3.29 -8.67
N LEU A 55 -1.83 -4.63 -8.69
CA LEU A 55 -0.76 -5.34 -9.39
C LEU A 55 -0.80 -5.09 -10.89
N GLU A 56 -1.98 -5.10 -11.51
CA GLU A 56 -2.15 -4.78 -12.92
C GLU A 56 -1.72 -3.36 -13.26
N ASN A 57 -2.07 -2.38 -12.42
CA ASN A 57 -1.66 -1.01 -12.63
C ASN A 57 -0.15 -0.86 -12.57
N PHE A 58 0.51 -1.54 -11.62
CA PHE A 58 1.96 -1.56 -11.52
C PHE A 58 2.63 -2.17 -12.77
N LEU A 59 2.06 -3.24 -13.33
CA LEU A 59 2.57 -3.87 -14.56
C LEU A 59 2.37 -3.04 -15.84
N LYS A 60 1.47 -2.05 -15.82
CA LYS A 60 1.15 -1.16 -16.95
C LYS A 60 1.91 0.17 -16.92
N LEU A 61 2.82 0.36 -15.95
CA LEU A 61 3.67 1.56 -15.82
C LEU A 61 4.69 1.69 -16.95
#